data_AF-A0A1W9KPJ4-F1
#
_entry.id   AF-A0A1W9KPJ4-F1
#
_cell.length_a   1.000
_cell.length_b   1.000
_cell.length_c   1.000
_cell.angle_alpha   90.00
_cell.angle_beta   90.00
_cell.angle_gamma   90.00
#
_symmetry.space_group_name_H-M   'P 1'
#
loop_
_entity.id
_entity.type
_entity.pdbx_description
1 polymer ?
#
loop_
_entity_poly.entity_id
_entity_poly.type
_entity_poly.pdbx_seq_one_letter_code
_entity_poly.pdbx_strand_id
1 'polypeptide(L)'
;MAKSTLDAGWSSLKTMLEYKSHQAGIVFEEVDEAFTTQTCSCCRSNPASSPKGRTGLGIREWTCSSCGSVHDRDVNAAMNILALGHGRLAGGILAL
;
A
#
# COMPACT_ATOMS: atom_id res chain seq x y z
N MET A 1 -6.59 -17.96 -12.74
CA MET A 1 -5.43 -18.70 -12.20
C MET A 1 -4.84 -17.86 -11.06
N ALA A 2 -4.81 -18.34 -9.82
CA ALA A 2 -4.04 -17.70 -8.75
C ALA A 2 -2.98 -18.72 -8.33
N LYS A 3 -1.73 -18.48 -8.74
CA LYS A 3 -0.57 -19.23 -8.25
C LYS A 3 -0.43 -18.93 -6.75
N SER A 4 0.02 -19.90 -5.95
CA SER A 4 0.12 -19.70 -4.50
C SER A 4 1.01 -18.50 -4.20
N THR A 5 0.73 -17.74 -3.13
CA THR A 5 1.61 -16.67 -2.67
C THR A 5 3.02 -17.18 -2.33
N LEU A 6 3.14 -18.48 -2.04
CA LEU A 6 4.41 -19.17 -1.85
C LEU A 6 5.24 -19.29 -3.14
N ASP A 7 4.58 -19.35 -4.30
CA ASP A 7 5.26 -19.47 -5.61
C ASP A 7 5.73 -18.11 -6.16
N ALA A 8 5.45 -17.01 -5.46
CA ALA A 8 5.76 -15.66 -5.91
C ALA A 8 7.16 -15.17 -5.49
N GLY A 9 7.89 -15.92 -4.64
CA GLY A 9 9.28 -15.60 -4.29
C GLY A 9 9.46 -14.29 -3.50
N TRP A 10 8.46 -13.83 -2.76
CA TRP A 10 8.48 -12.55 -2.04
C TRP A 10 9.67 -12.39 -1.10
N SER A 11 10.07 -13.45 -0.38
CA SER A 11 11.24 -13.40 0.49
C SER A 11 12.52 -13.11 -0.30
N SER A 12 12.71 -13.78 -1.44
CA SER A 12 13.88 -13.55 -2.31
C SER A 12 13.88 -12.13 -2.89
N LEU A 13 12.70 -11.60 -3.26
CA LEU A 13 12.59 -10.21 -3.71
C LEU A 13 13.05 -9.23 -2.62
N LYS A 14 12.56 -9.41 -1.38
CA LYS A 14 12.92 -8.54 -0.24
C LYS A 14 14.41 -8.62 0.07
N THR A 15 15.00 -9.82 0.10
CA THR A 15 16.45 -10.01 0.28
C THR A 15 17.25 -9.28 -0.80
N MET A 16 16.83 -9.36 -2.08
CA MET A 16 17.52 -8.68 -3.17
C MET A 16 17.38 -7.16 -3.09
N LEU A 17 16.23 -6.65 -2.66
CA LEU A 17 16.00 -5.21 -2.46
C LEU A 17 16.85 -4.67 -1.31
N GLU A 18 16.92 -5.37 -0.19
CA GLU A 18 17.77 -5.00 0.96
C GLU A 18 19.24 -4.97 0.53
N TYR A 19 19.72 -6.05 -0.12
CA TYR A 19 21.08 -6.14 -0.64
C TYR A 19 21.43 -4.98 -1.58
N LYS A 20 20.56 -4.67 -2.55
CA LYS A 20 20.80 -3.60 -3.52
C LYS A 20 20.69 -2.21 -2.92
N SER A 21 19.78 -2.00 -1.97
CA SER A 21 19.65 -0.74 -1.23
C SER A 21 20.93 -0.47 -0.42
N HIS A 22 21.41 -1.47 0.32
CA HIS A 22 22.66 -1.37 1.07
C HIS A 22 23.86 -1.08 0.13
N GLN A 23 23.94 -1.75 -1.01
CA GLN A 23 24.99 -1.48 -2.02
C GLN A 23 24.95 -0.03 -2.54
N ALA A 24 23.77 0.57 -2.64
CA ALA A 24 23.57 1.93 -3.13
C ALA A 24 23.62 3.01 -2.02
N GLY A 25 23.79 2.63 -0.75
CA GLY A 25 23.70 3.56 0.39
C GLY A 25 22.28 4.07 0.66
N ILE A 26 21.26 3.32 0.24
CA ILE A 26 19.83 3.62 0.43
C ILE A 26 19.31 2.82 1.62
N VAL A 27 18.45 3.43 2.43
CA VAL A 27 17.75 2.75 3.53
C VAL A 27 16.62 1.90 2.98
N PHE A 28 16.55 0.64 3.44
CA PHE A 28 15.44 -0.27 3.18
C PHE A 28 14.72 -0.56 4.50
N GLU A 29 13.39 -0.45 4.50
CA GLU A 29 12.55 -0.71 5.66
C GLU A 29 11.28 -1.44 5.21
N GLU A 30 10.91 -2.48 5.96
CA GLU A 30 9.65 -3.19 5.78
C GLU A 30 8.58 -2.60 6.72
N VAL A 31 7.36 -2.43 6.20
CA VAL A 31 6.20 -1.96 6.98
C VAL A 31 5.06 -2.97 6.86
N ASP A 32 4.16 -2.99 7.84
CA ASP A 32 2.95 -3.80 7.78
C ASP A 32 2.03 -3.30 6.66
N GLU A 33 1.82 -4.12 5.64
CA GLU A 33 1.01 -3.78 4.48
C GLU A 33 -0.50 -3.89 4.71
N ALA A 34 -0.94 -4.32 5.89
CA ALA A 34 -2.34 -4.53 6.20
C ALA A 34 -3.19 -3.29 5.87
N PHE A 35 -4.31 -3.53 5.18
CA PHE A 35 -5.31 -2.52 4.79
C PHE A 35 -4.82 -1.39 3.86
N THR A 36 -3.58 -1.42 3.36
CA THR A 36 -3.04 -0.35 2.51
C THR A 36 -3.80 -0.14 1.19
N THR A 37 -4.41 -1.18 0.64
CA THR A 37 -5.29 -1.08 -0.55
C THR A 37 -6.70 -0.56 -0.23
N GLN A 38 -7.10 -0.59 1.05
CA GLN A 38 -8.45 -0.29 1.52
C GLN A 38 -8.57 1.09 2.16
N THR A 39 -7.52 1.50 2.89
CA THR A 39 -7.44 2.81 3.53
C THR A 39 -7.27 3.88 2.47
N CYS A 40 -8.12 4.90 2.49
CA CYS A 40 -8.01 6.05 1.62
C CYS A 40 -6.75 6.85 1.98
N SER A 41 -5.80 6.96 1.06
CA SER A 41 -4.57 7.76 1.25
C SER A 41 -4.83 9.26 1.39
N CYS A 42 -6.01 9.75 0.96
CA CYS A 42 -6.41 11.15 1.10
C CYS A 42 -7.00 11.45 2.49
N CYS A 43 -8.01 10.70 2.94
CA CYS A 43 -8.74 11.01 4.18
C CYS A 43 -8.52 10.03 5.33
N ARG A 44 -7.79 8.92 5.10
CA ARG A 44 -7.46 7.85 6.08
C ARG A 44 -8.62 6.98 6.53
N SER A 45 -9.83 7.19 6.01
CA SER A 45 -10.94 6.28 6.26
C SER A 45 -10.73 4.94 5.54
N ASN A 46 -11.28 3.85 6.09
CA ASN A 46 -11.47 2.59 5.38
C ASN A 46 -12.97 2.45 5.04
N PRO A 47 -13.45 3.12 3.97
CA PRO A 47 -14.87 3.17 3.65
C PRO A 47 -15.40 1.81 3.19
N ALA A 48 -16.73 1.69 3.14
CA ALA A 48 -17.40 0.52 2.56
C ALA A 48 -17.10 0.36 1.05
N SER A 49 -16.80 1.46 0.35
CA SER A 49 -16.47 1.47 -1.08
C SER A 49 -15.07 0.96 -1.40
N SER A 50 -14.22 0.71 -0.39
CA SER A 50 -12.87 0.22 -0.64
C SER A 50 -12.86 -1.24 -1.12
N PRO A 51 -11.90 -1.66 -1.96
CA PRO A 51 -11.84 -3.02 -2.48
C PRO A 51 -11.62 -4.05 -1.37
N LYS A 52 -12.53 -5.02 -1.21
CA LYS A 52 -12.48 -6.03 -0.14
C LYS A 52 -12.64 -7.45 -0.66
N GLY A 53 -12.00 -8.38 0.04
CA GLY A 53 -12.06 -9.81 -0.25
C GLY A 53 -11.54 -10.18 -1.64
N ARG A 54 -11.80 -11.42 -2.05
CA ARG A 54 -11.30 -11.97 -3.31
C ARG A 54 -11.88 -11.27 -4.54
N THR A 55 -13.12 -10.83 -4.46
CA THR A 55 -13.79 -10.07 -5.54
C THR A 55 -13.19 -8.69 -5.71
N GLY A 56 -12.72 -8.06 -4.62
CA GLY A 56 -12.03 -6.76 -4.64
C GLY A 56 -10.67 -6.77 -5.35
N LEU A 57 -10.03 -7.94 -5.52
CA LEU A 57 -8.72 -8.04 -6.18
C LEU A 57 -8.74 -7.59 -7.65
N GLY A 58 -9.89 -7.67 -8.31
CA GLY A 58 -10.07 -7.20 -9.69
C GLY A 58 -10.30 -5.69 -9.82
N ILE A 59 -10.64 -5.00 -8.73
CA ILE A 59 -10.98 -3.57 -8.75
C ILE A 59 -9.68 -2.76 -8.83
N ARG A 60 -9.46 -2.11 -9.97
CA ARG A 60 -8.29 -1.25 -10.20
C ARG A 60 -8.51 0.18 -9.74
N GLU A 61 -9.71 0.69 -9.94
CA GLU A 61 -10.09 2.04 -9.55
C GLU A 61 -11.30 2.02 -8.62
N TRP A 62 -11.30 2.91 -7.62
CA TRP A 62 -12.43 3.04 -6.71
C TRP A 62 -12.52 4.48 -6.19
N THR A 63 -13.74 4.90 -5.83
CA THR A 63 -13.99 6.22 -5.25
C THR A 63 -14.21 6.08 -3.75
N CYS A 64 -13.49 6.88 -2.95
CA CYS A 64 -13.67 6.93 -1.51
C CYS A 64 -15.05 7.52 -1.17
N SER A 65 -15.93 6.72 -0.57
CA SER A 65 -17.27 7.22 -0.19
C SER A 65 -17.25 8.20 0.98
N SER A 66 -16.11 8.39 1.65
CA SER A 66 -15.97 9.33 2.77
C SER A 66 -15.47 10.72 2.35
N CYS A 67 -14.67 10.84 1.29
CA CYS A 67 -14.12 12.13 0.86
C CYS A 67 -14.21 12.40 -0.65
N GLY A 68 -14.68 11.44 -1.45
CA GLY A 68 -14.86 11.59 -2.89
C GLY A 68 -13.60 11.42 -3.74
N SER A 69 -12.42 11.18 -3.15
CA SER A 69 -11.20 10.95 -3.92
C SER A 69 -11.30 9.68 -4.77
N VAL A 70 -10.87 9.79 -6.03
CA VAL A 70 -10.72 8.64 -6.94
C VAL A 70 -9.30 8.09 -6.78
N HIS A 71 -9.20 6.78 -6.64
CA HIS A 71 -7.94 6.07 -6.42
C HIS A 71 -7.72 5.02 -7.50
N ASP A 72 -6.54 5.03 -8.11
CA ASP A 72 -5.91 3.78 -8.53
C ASP A 72 -5.49 3.01 -7.27
N ARG A 73 -5.85 1.74 -7.19
CA ARG A 73 -5.67 0.91 -5.99
C ARG A 73 -4.19 0.72 -5.65
N ASP A 74 -3.33 0.52 -6.64
CA ASP A 74 -1.92 0.23 -6.41
C ASP A 74 -1.17 1.53 -6.04
N VAL A 75 -1.52 2.67 -6.66
CA VAL A 75 -1.03 4.00 -6.26
C VAL A 75 -1.47 4.35 -4.84
N ASN A 76 -2.73 4.13 -4.50
CA ASN A 76 -3.24 4.37 -3.15
C ASN A 76 -2.48 3.52 -2.10
N ALA A 77 -2.26 2.25 -2.39
CA ALA A 77 -1.48 1.37 -1.51
C ALA A 77 -0.04 1.88 -1.33
N ALA A 78 0.63 2.27 -2.42
CA ALA A 78 1.98 2.84 -2.36
C ALA A 78 2.05 4.11 -1.48
N MET A 79 1.05 5.00 -1.59
CA MET A 79 0.97 6.20 -0.75
C MET A 79 0.80 5.88 0.73
N ASN A 80 0.02 4.84 1.05
CA ASN A 80 -0.13 4.36 2.43
C ASN A 80 1.15 3.70 2.97
N ILE A 81 1.85 2.90 2.15
CA ILE A 81 3.15 2.31 2.51
C ILE A 81 4.18 3.41 2.80
N LEU A 82 4.27 4.42 1.93
CA LEU A 82 5.14 5.59 2.15
C LEU A 82 4.79 6.32 3.45
N ALA A 83 3.50 6.48 3.75
CA ALA A 83 3.05 7.10 4.99
C ALA A 83 3.46 6.30 6.24
N LEU A 84 3.36 4.97 6.18
CA LEU A 84 3.80 4.09 7.27
C LEU A 84 5.32 4.15 7.47
N GLY A 85 6.11 4.08 6.39
CA GLY A 85 7.57 4.12 6.45
C GLY A 85 8.14 5.45 6.96
N HIS A 86 7.44 6.56 6.74
CA HIS A 86 7.80 7.85 7.34
C HIS A 86 7.39 7.98 8.82
N GLY A 87 6.86 6.93 9.44
CA GLY A 87 6.42 6.97 10.83
C GLY A 87 5.32 8.00 11.06
N ARG A 88 4.42 8.20 10.08
CA ARG A 88 3.33 9.18 10.24
C ARG A 88 2.49 8.83 11.45
N LEU A 89 2.56 9.69 12.46
CA LEU A 89 1.54 9.84 13.47
C LEU A 89 0.17 9.93 12.77
N ALA A 90 -0.88 9.39 13.38
CA ALA A 90 -2.26 9.32 12.84
C ALA A 90 -2.83 10.64 12.25
N GLY A 91 -2.15 11.77 12.42
CA GLY A 91 -2.45 13.11 11.92
C GLY A 91 -1.95 13.51 10.53
N GLY A 92 -1.80 12.60 9.54
CA GLY A 92 -1.75 12.96 8.11
C GLY A 92 -0.58 13.83 7.62
N ILE A 93 -0.54 14.07 6.30
CA ILE A 93 0.32 15.07 5.65
C ILE A 93 -0.47 16.36 5.62
N LEU A 94 0.08 17.43 6.17
CA LEU A 94 -0.32 18.76 5.72
C LEU A 94 0.16 18.89 4.28
N ALA A 95 -0.74 18.66 3.32
CA ALA A 95 -0.52 19.06 1.95
C ALA A 95 -0.16 20.56 1.97
N LEU A 96 1.04 20.89 1.49
CA LEU A 96 1.42 22.26 1.15
C LEU A 96 0.68 22.69 -0.12
#